data_AF-A0A2T8KQR9-F1
#
_entry.id   AF-A0A2T8KQR9-F1
#
_cell.length_a   1.000
_cell.length_b   1.000
_cell.length_c   1.000
_cell.angle_alpha   90.00
_cell.angle_beta   90.00
_cell.angle_gamma   90.00
#
_symmetry.space_group_name_H-M   'P 1'
#
loop_
_entity.id
_entity.type
_entity.pdbx_description
1 polymer ?
#
loop_
_entity_poly.entity_id
_entity_poly.type
_entity_poly.pdbx_seq_one_letter_code
_entity_poly.pdbx_strand_id
1 'polypeptide(L)'
;MMAQTLAGFLYIGWTCDENHKASDKSLQFTSAPAGPGGNGGGGEAPAIDPSALSSLSPGYQARLYRIECCNGHLLIRSWDPSVLGKINYAVCNPATDELAAVPDPPAQGATCTSARLALDPSRRSYRIFDFQSDLVPMSVRSPAVWIYSSETGAWAYRECGWANGDGVTLRDKSSGVYHRGRLHLCPVEPVIASVDRDGRRWITTPKPSDPGDDGFLGGPPAGHIGVSRGRVQFLNTPEYNHLKMCVWERDTGRWVPKHSIDLRELLVTWDHQLGLNCRVLGIHPDRGVVYFLQGERSKLVSCDMERGDQGSVICEFGYDNYPPYVLYTPSFARSFEG
;
A
#
# COMPACT_ATOMS: atom_id res chain seq x y z
N MET A 1 -13.36 20.70 -1.99
CA MET A 1 -12.50 19.64 -1.45
C MET A 1 -11.10 20.21 -1.42
N MET A 2 -10.53 20.46 -0.25
CA MET A 2 -9.16 20.99 -0.16
C MET A 2 -8.19 19.94 -0.73
N ALA A 3 -7.21 20.39 -1.50
CA ALA A 3 -6.16 19.51 -2.02
C ALA A 3 -5.45 18.85 -0.84
N GLN A 4 -5.49 17.52 -0.83
CA GLN A 4 -4.87 16.71 0.21
C GLN A 4 -3.40 16.56 -0.20
N THR A 5 -2.54 17.46 0.27
CA THR A 5 -1.12 17.49 -0.11
C THR A 5 -0.35 16.39 0.61
N LEU A 6 0.47 15.63 -0.12
CA LEU A 6 1.37 14.62 0.45
C LEU A 6 2.29 15.26 1.50
N ALA A 7 2.19 14.82 2.76
CA ALA A 7 3.04 15.33 3.84
C ALA A 7 4.36 14.57 3.94
N GLY A 8 4.37 13.28 3.60
CA GLY A 8 5.56 12.46 3.75
C GLY A 8 5.28 10.97 3.67
N PHE A 9 6.11 10.21 4.37
CA PHE A 9 6.13 8.75 4.35
C PHE A 9 6.12 8.23 5.77
N LEU A 10 5.26 7.24 6.02
CA LEU A 10 5.22 6.50 7.27
C LEU A 10 5.82 5.12 7.06
N TYR A 11 6.58 4.63 8.04
CA TYR A 11 7.23 3.32 7.98
C TYR A 11 7.47 2.75 9.38
N ILE A 12 7.69 1.44 9.48
CA ILE A 12 7.97 0.77 10.76
C ILE A 12 9.48 0.65 10.96
N GLY A 13 10.09 1.54 11.74
CA GLY A 13 11.51 1.47 12.07
C GLY A 13 11.80 0.60 13.30
N TRP A 14 13.04 0.19 13.48
CA TRP A 14 13.58 -0.33 14.74
C TRP A 14 15.02 0.15 14.90
N THR A 15 15.50 0.31 16.13
CA THR A 15 16.93 0.47 16.40
C THR A 15 17.53 -0.88 16.76
N CYS A 16 18.82 -1.07 16.52
CA CYS A 16 19.56 -2.21 17.06
C CYS A 16 20.45 -1.72 18.19
N ASP A 17 20.58 -2.47 19.28
CA ASP A 17 21.62 -2.20 20.26
C ASP A 17 23.02 -2.55 19.71
N GLU A 18 24.08 -2.21 20.46
CA GLU A 18 25.48 -2.49 20.07
C GLU A 18 25.77 -4.01 19.87
N ASN A 19 24.86 -4.89 20.32
CA ASN A 19 24.95 -6.34 20.15
C ASN A 19 24.07 -6.87 18.99
N HIS A 20 23.55 -5.98 18.13
CA HIS A 20 22.61 -6.31 17.06
C HIS A 20 21.33 -7.00 17.52
N LYS A 21 20.92 -6.83 18.79
CA LYS A 21 19.56 -7.21 19.20
C LYS A 21 18.60 -6.12 18.74
N ALA A 22 17.58 -6.54 17.98
CA ALA A 22 16.50 -5.66 17.56
C ALA A 22 15.78 -5.10 18.78
N SER A 23 15.65 -3.77 18.84
CA SER A 23 14.80 -3.07 19.81
C SER A 23 13.32 -3.13 19.42
N ASP A 24 12.47 -2.51 20.24
CA ASP A 24 11.06 -2.33 19.94
C ASP A 24 10.85 -1.57 18.62
N LYS A 25 9.99 -2.11 17.76
CA LYS A 25 9.62 -1.44 16.51
C LYS A 25 8.72 -0.25 16.78
N SER A 26 8.91 0.83 16.04
CA SER A 26 8.11 2.06 16.19
C SER A 26 7.63 2.56 14.82
N LEU A 27 6.49 3.24 14.82
CA LEU A 27 6.04 3.97 13.63
C LEU A 27 6.86 5.25 13.50
N GLN A 28 7.50 5.43 12.36
CA GLN A 28 8.35 6.56 12.02
C GLN A 28 7.73 7.37 10.89
N PHE A 29 7.98 8.68 10.89
CA PHE A 29 7.55 9.61 9.84
C PHE A 29 8.75 10.36 9.27
N THR A 30 8.82 10.46 7.95
CA THR A 30 9.74 11.37 7.27
C THR A 30 8.96 12.30 6.36
N SER A 31 9.29 13.59 6.37
CA SER A 31 8.60 14.59 5.54
C SER A 31 8.98 14.44 4.07
N ALA A 32 8.02 14.72 3.18
CA ALA A 32 8.34 14.86 1.77
C ALA A 32 9.12 16.16 1.54
N PRO A 33 10.20 16.16 0.75
CA PRO A 33 10.94 17.37 0.46
C PRO A 33 10.07 18.34 -0.32
N ALA A 34 10.24 19.64 -0.05
CA ALA A 34 9.63 20.69 -0.85
C ALA A 34 10.09 20.52 -2.31
N GLY A 35 9.13 20.40 -3.24
CA GLY A 35 9.44 20.14 -4.64
C GLY A 35 10.33 21.24 -5.26
N PRO A 36 11.09 20.92 -6.32
CA PRO A 36 11.91 21.90 -7.02
C PRO A 36 11.00 22.95 -7.65
N GLY A 37 11.04 24.19 -7.13
CA GLY A 37 10.24 25.32 -7.60
C GLY A 37 9.34 25.99 -6.56
N GLY A 38 9.26 25.48 -5.33
CA GLY A 38 8.60 26.17 -4.22
C GLY A 38 9.48 27.28 -3.66
N ASN A 39 9.20 28.54 -4.00
CA ASN A 39 9.79 29.69 -3.31
C ASN A 39 9.46 29.63 -1.82
N GLY A 40 10.47 29.38 -0.98
CA GLY A 40 10.71 30.07 0.30
C GLY A 40 9.55 30.29 1.28
N GLY A 41 8.58 29.40 1.36
CA GLY A 41 7.60 29.36 2.44
C GLY A 41 7.85 28.15 3.31
N GLY A 42 8.66 28.31 4.35
CA GLY A 42 8.86 27.30 5.40
C GLY A 42 7.58 27.12 6.22
N GLY A 43 6.56 26.51 5.63
CA GLY A 43 5.51 25.88 6.41
C GLY A 43 6.12 24.65 7.05
N GLU A 44 6.20 24.61 8.38
CA GLU A 44 6.46 23.36 9.11
C GLU A 44 5.56 22.27 8.51
N ALA A 45 6.16 21.16 8.10
CA ALA A 45 5.38 19.96 7.84
C ALA A 45 4.50 19.73 9.09
N PRO A 46 3.19 19.48 8.93
CA PRO A 46 2.31 19.36 10.09
C PRO A 46 2.92 18.35 11.05
N ALA A 47 3.05 18.72 12.33
CA ALA A 47 3.53 17.83 13.36
C ALA A 47 2.58 16.63 13.43
N ILE A 48 3.01 15.51 12.84
CA ILE A 48 2.31 14.24 12.93
C ILE A 48 2.86 13.58 14.17
N ASP A 49 2.15 13.73 15.28
CA ASP A 49 2.47 13.05 16.52
C ASP A 49 1.67 11.74 16.58
N PRO A 50 2.30 10.56 16.44
CA PRO A 50 1.62 9.28 16.57
C PRO A 50 1.36 8.92 18.05
N SER A 51 1.13 9.90 18.93
CA SER A 51 0.91 9.72 20.37
C SER A 51 -0.23 8.75 20.67
N ALA A 52 -1.30 8.73 19.88
CA ALA A 52 -2.42 7.83 20.04
C ALA A 52 -2.00 6.36 20.03
N LEU A 53 -0.91 6.01 19.33
CA LEU A 53 -0.39 4.63 19.30
C LEU A 53 0.14 4.16 20.66
N SER A 54 0.49 5.09 21.56
CA SER A 54 0.85 4.75 22.94
C SER A 54 -0.32 4.20 23.75
N SER A 55 -1.57 4.44 23.30
CA SER A 55 -2.78 3.89 23.93
C SER A 55 -3.03 2.42 23.57
N LEU A 56 -2.25 1.85 22.65
CA LEU A 56 -2.29 0.42 22.36
C LEU A 56 -1.63 -0.37 23.50
N SER A 57 -1.92 -1.67 23.58
CA SER A 57 -1.46 -2.50 24.69
C SER A 57 0.06 -2.42 24.89
N PRO A 58 0.57 -2.48 26.14
CA PRO A 58 2.01 -2.48 26.39
C PRO A 58 2.73 -3.56 25.56
N GLY A 59 3.82 -3.17 24.89
CA GLY A 59 4.55 -4.04 23.97
C GLY A 59 3.93 -4.19 22.58
N TYR A 60 2.90 -3.41 22.22
CA TYR A 60 2.34 -3.34 20.86
C TYR A 60 3.38 -2.97 19.80
N GLN A 61 4.31 -2.08 20.17
CA GLN A 61 5.43 -1.65 19.35
C GLN A 61 6.27 -2.83 18.84
N ALA A 62 6.71 -3.74 19.72
CA ALA A 62 7.40 -4.98 19.33
C ALA A 62 6.59 -5.88 18.37
N ARG A 63 5.26 -5.75 18.39
CA ARG A 63 4.31 -6.58 17.62
C ARG A 63 3.96 -5.99 16.26
N LEU A 64 4.36 -4.75 15.97
CA LEU A 64 4.08 -4.10 14.70
C LEU A 64 4.59 -4.94 13.53
N TYR A 65 3.67 -5.29 12.63
CA TYR A 65 3.94 -6.13 11.48
C TYR A 65 3.78 -5.35 10.19
N ARG A 66 2.68 -4.60 10.03
CA ARG A 66 2.40 -3.87 8.80
C ARG A 66 1.50 -2.66 8.99
N ILE A 67 1.68 -1.68 8.11
CA ILE A 67 0.80 -0.52 7.97
C ILE A 67 0.30 -0.41 6.53
N GLU A 68 -0.91 0.14 6.39
CA GLU A 68 -1.47 0.63 5.14
C GLU A 68 -2.09 2.00 5.35
N CYS A 69 -2.09 2.85 4.33
CA CYS A 69 -2.68 4.18 4.37
C CYS A 69 -3.86 4.28 3.38
N CYS A 70 -5.00 4.76 3.87
CA CYS A 70 -6.16 5.08 3.04
C CYS A 70 -6.71 6.44 3.46
N ASN A 71 -6.60 7.44 2.58
CA ASN A 71 -7.15 8.77 2.79
C ASN A 71 -6.79 9.39 4.16
N GLY A 72 -5.51 9.33 4.51
CA GLY A 72 -4.97 9.87 5.76
C GLY A 72 -5.20 9.03 7.01
N HIS A 73 -5.80 7.85 6.87
CA HIS A 73 -6.00 6.90 7.96
C HIS A 73 -5.09 5.70 7.78
N LEU A 74 -4.56 5.20 8.89
CA LEU A 74 -3.71 4.03 8.92
C LEU A 74 -4.50 2.81 9.37
N LEU A 75 -4.36 1.72 8.64
CA LEU A 75 -4.64 0.39 9.16
C LEU A 75 -3.33 -0.20 9.66
N ILE A 76 -3.29 -0.53 10.94
CA ILE A 76 -2.12 -1.10 11.60
C ILE A 76 -2.43 -2.56 11.92
N ARG A 77 -1.52 -3.43 11.50
CA ARG A 77 -1.55 -4.87 11.79
C ARG A 77 -0.41 -5.22 12.72
N SER A 78 -0.74 -5.92 13.80
CA SER A 78 0.23 -6.41 14.77
C SER A 78 0.06 -7.91 15.01
N TRP A 79 1.15 -8.61 15.21
CA TRP A 79 1.15 -10.04 15.55
C TRP A 79 0.86 -10.25 17.04
N ASP A 80 0.10 -11.31 17.39
CA ASP A 80 -0.05 -11.71 18.79
C ASP A 80 0.98 -12.79 19.17
N PRO A 81 1.97 -12.50 20.04
CA PRO A 81 2.97 -13.47 20.45
C PRO A 81 2.43 -14.69 21.18
N SER A 82 1.24 -14.57 21.77
CA SER A 82 0.62 -15.66 22.53
C SER A 82 -0.13 -16.66 21.66
N VAL A 83 -0.46 -16.30 20.40
CA VAL A 83 -1.27 -17.13 19.51
C VAL A 83 -0.67 -17.14 18.11
N LEU A 84 -0.11 -18.28 17.70
CA LEU A 84 0.49 -18.47 16.38
C LEU A 84 -0.50 -18.07 15.27
N GLY A 85 -0.07 -17.18 14.38
CA GLY A 85 -0.86 -16.74 13.23
C GLY A 85 -1.95 -15.71 13.52
N LYS A 86 -2.17 -15.31 14.78
CA LYS A 86 -3.16 -14.28 15.12
C LYS A 86 -2.65 -12.87 14.79
N ILE A 87 -3.47 -12.11 14.07
CA ILE A 87 -3.21 -10.72 13.68
C ILE A 87 -4.30 -9.84 14.28
N ASN A 88 -3.88 -8.81 15.01
CA ASN A 88 -4.78 -7.78 15.56
C ASN A 88 -4.77 -6.55 14.64
N TYR A 89 -5.90 -5.86 14.59
CA TYR A 89 -6.10 -4.68 13.75
C TYR A 89 -6.40 -3.44 14.60
N ALA A 90 -5.82 -2.32 14.22
CA ALA A 90 -6.17 -1.00 14.73
C ALA A 90 -6.28 -0.01 13.57
N VAL A 91 -7.19 0.95 13.67
CA VAL A 91 -7.28 2.06 12.73
C VAL A 91 -6.92 3.34 13.47
N CYS A 92 -5.99 4.11 12.91
CA CYS A 92 -5.50 5.34 13.50
C CYS A 92 -5.63 6.49 12.50
N ASN A 93 -6.00 7.68 12.98
CA ASN A 93 -5.77 8.93 12.28
C ASN A 93 -4.65 9.70 13.01
N PRO A 94 -3.40 9.64 12.51
CA PRO A 94 -2.28 10.33 13.14
C PRO A 94 -2.41 11.84 13.17
N ALA A 95 -3.24 12.44 12.31
CA ALA A 95 -3.39 13.90 12.25
C ALA A 95 -4.37 14.46 13.29
N THR A 96 -5.24 13.61 13.85
CA THR A 96 -6.27 14.00 14.83
C THR A 96 -6.13 13.25 16.15
N ASP A 97 -5.09 12.42 16.28
CA ASP A 97 -4.83 11.57 17.44
C ASP A 97 -5.99 10.60 17.75
N GLU A 98 -6.73 10.19 16.71
CA GLU A 98 -7.84 9.24 16.86
C GLU A 98 -7.32 7.80 16.70
N LEU A 99 -7.74 6.90 17.59
CA LEU A 99 -7.44 5.47 17.53
C LEU A 99 -8.70 4.64 17.80
N ALA A 100 -8.92 3.63 16.95
CA ALA A 100 -9.96 2.64 17.11
C ALA A 100 -9.36 1.22 17.06
N ALA A 101 -9.50 0.48 18.17
CA ALA A 101 -9.22 -0.94 18.18
C ALA A 101 -10.32 -1.69 17.42
N VAL A 102 -9.94 -2.69 16.64
CA VAL A 102 -10.87 -3.48 15.84
C VAL A 102 -10.97 -4.87 16.49
N PRO A 103 -12.18 -5.42 16.68
CA PRO A 103 -12.33 -6.77 17.19
C PRO A 103 -11.66 -7.78 16.25
N ASP A 104 -11.22 -8.92 16.79
CA ASP A 104 -10.58 -9.96 16.00
C ASP A 104 -11.53 -10.49 14.90
N PRO A 105 -11.06 -10.68 13.66
CA PRO A 105 -11.85 -11.35 12.65
C PRO A 105 -12.07 -12.82 13.06
N PRO A 106 -13.23 -13.42 12.73
CA PRO A 106 -13.41 -14.84 12.94
C PRO A 106 -12.36 -15.64 12.14
N ALA A 107 -11.67 -16.56 12.80
CA ALA A 107 -10.64 -17.40 12.19
C ALA A 107 -11.25 -18.68 11.61
N GLN A 108 -10.92 -19.00 10.36
CA GLN A 108 -11.25 -20.29 9.73
C GLN A 108 -10.00 -21.16 9.48
N GLY A 109 -9.08 -21.24 10.44
CA GLY A 109 -7.82 -21.99 10.26
C GLY A 109 -6.85 -21.34 9.26
N ALA A 110 -7.11 -20.09 8.86
CA ALA A 110 -6.26 -19.32 7.98
C ALA A 110 -4.88 -19.08 8.62
N THR A 111 -3.85 -19.16 7.79
CA THR A 111 -2.44 -19.12 8.23
C THR A 111 -1.72 -17.85 7.77
N CYS A 112 -2.31 -17.10 6.83
CA CYS A 112 -1.86 -15.78 6.42
C CYS A 112 -3.06 -14.91 6.04
N THR A 113 -3.00 -13.62 6.40
CA THR A 113 -4.04 -12.66 6.00
C THR A 113 -3.45 -11.43 5.34
N SER A 114 -4.08 -10.98 4.26
CA SER A 114 -3.86 -9.65 3.70
C SER A 114 -5.05 -8.79 4.05
N ALA A 115 -4.84 -7.60 4.61
CA ALA A 115 -5.96 -6.72 4.98
C ALA A 115 -5.90 -5.39 4.25
N ARG A 116 -7.05 -4.81 3.93
CA ARG A 116 -7.16 -3.52 3.24
C ARG A 116 -8.17 -2.60 3.92
N LEU A 117 -7.79 -1.33 4.10
CA LEU A 117 -8.68 -0.29 4.60
C LEU A 117 -9.46 0.35 3.45
N ALA A 118 -10.77 0.48 3.62
CA ALA A 118 -11.66 1.18 2.72
C ALA A 118 -12.40 2.27 3.50
N LEU A 119 -11.85 3.48 3.45
CA LEU A 119 -12.40 4.67 4.08
C LEU A 119 -12.69 5.72 3.00
N ASP A 120 -13.93 6.19 2.94
CA ASP A 120 -14.30 7.31 2.08
C ASP A 120 -14.28 8.60 2.90
N PRO A 121 -13.54 9.65 2.52
CA PRO A 121 -13.50 10.91 3.27
C PRO A 121 -14.87 11.55 3.47
N SER A 122 -15.85 11.24 2.62
CA SER A 122 -17.22 11.74 2.74
C SER A 122 -18.05 11.00 3.80
N ARG A 123 -17.54 9.91 4.38
CA ARG A 123 -18.24 9.07 5.35
C ARG A 123 -17.41 8.93 6.63
N ARG A 124 -18.07 9.01 7.79
CA ARG A 124 -17.46 8.72 9.10
C ARG A 124 -17.42 7.23 9.43
N SER A 125 -17.24 6.42 8.39
CA SER A 125 -17.30 4.98 8.50
C SER A 125 -16.28 4.34 7.58
N TYR A 126 -15.68 3.26 8.05
CA TYR A 126 -14.71 2.50 7.29
C TYR A 126 -15.06 1.01 7.27
N ARG A 127 -14.47 0.35 6.28
CA ARG A 127 -14.48 -1.10 6.14
C ARG A 127 -13.05 -1.60 6.21
N ILE A 128 -12.85 -2.76 6.83
CA ILE A 128 -11.59 -3.49 6.74
C ILE A 128 -11.89 -4.80 6.04
N PHE A 129 -11.23 -5.03 4.92
CA PHE A 129 -11.31 -6.29 4.19
C PHE A 129 -10.16 -7.16 4.67
N ASP A 130 -10.45 -8.27 5.32
CA ASP A 130 -9.50 -9.29 5.72
C ASP A 130 -9.57 -10.48 4.76
N PHE A 131 -8.61 -10.54 3.84
CA PHE A 131 -8.46 -11.60 2.85
C PHE A 131 -7.68 -12.75 3.47
N GLN A 132 -8.42 -13.74 3.95
CA GLN A 132 -7.86 -14.93 4.58
C GLN A 132 -7.45 -15.92 3.50
N SER A 133 -6.23 -16.45 3.62
CA SER A 133 -5.68 -17.42 2.66
C SER A 133 -5.14 -18.65 3.38
N ASP A 134 -5.32 -19.80 2.74
CA ASP A 134 -4.74 -21.05 3.19
C ASP A 134 -3.31 -21.16 2.66
N LEU A 135 -2.31 -21.33 3.53
CA LEU A 135 -0.94 -21.68 3.15
C LEU A 135 -0.90 -23.13 2.67
N VAL A 136 -1.37 -23.37 1.44
CA VAL A 136 -1.06 -24.61 0.73
C VAL A 136 0.26 -24.37 -0.01
N PRO A 137 1.27 -25.28 0.06
CA PRO A 137 2.63 -25.05 -0.47
C PRO A 137 2.72 -24.62 -1.94
N MET A 138 1.63 -24.76 -2.72
CA MET A 138 1.57 -24.50 -4.15
C MET A 138 0.45 -23.52 -4.57
N SER A 139 -0.45 -23.07 -3.67
CA SER A 139 -1.45 -22.06 -4.01
C SER A 139 -1.93 -21.27 -2.78
N VAL A 140 -1.69 -19.96 -2.77
CA VAL A 140 -2.24 -19.03 -1.76
C VAL A 140 -3.46 -18.36 -2.39
N ARG A 141 -4.58 -19.08 -2.48
CA ARG A 141 -5.85 -18.46 -2.89
C ARG A 141 -6.50 -17.83 -1.67
N SER A 142 -7.18 -16.70 -1.87
CA SER A 142 -8.03 -16.08 -0.84
C SER A 142 -9.49 -16.49 -1.07
N PRO A 143 -9.95 -17.65 -0.54
CA PRO A 143 -11.32 -18.15 -0.76
C PRO A 143 -12.36 -17.34 0.03
N ALA A 144 -11.95 -16.74 1.15
CA ALA A 144 -12.82 -16.11 2.11
C ALA A 144 -12.39 -14.67 2.38
N VAL A 145 -13.37 -13.78 2.49
CA VAL A 145 -13.14 -12.38 2.87
C VAL A 145 -14.06 -12.00 4.01
N TRP A 146 -13.47 -11.56 5.10
CA TRP A 146 -14.20 -10.96 6.21
C TRP A 146 -14.18 -9.45 6.06
N ILE A 147 -15.35 -8.82 6.19
CA ILE A 147 -15.48 -7.38 6.05
C ILE A 147 -15.96 -6.81 7.38
N TYR A 148 -15.09 -6.07 8.07
CA TYR A 148 -15.44 -5.32 9.26
C TYR A 148 -16.22 -4.06 8.89
N SER A 149 -17.11 -3.67 9.78
CA SER A 149 -17.96 -2.50 9.69
C SER A 149 -17.77 -1.63 10.91
N SER A 150 -17.24 -0.42 10.76
CA SER A 150 -17.23 0.53 11.88
C SER A 150 -18.65 0.98 12.27
N GLU A 151 -19.59 1.02 11.31
CA GLU A 151 -21.01 1.40 11.54
C GLU A 151 -21.74 0.40 12.43
N THR A 152 -21.42 -0.90 12.32
CA THR A 152 -22.14 -1.97 13.05
C THR A 152 -21.26 -2.67 14.09
N GLY A 153 -19.98 -2.32 14.18
CA GLY A 153 -19.01 -2.95 15.06
C GLY A 153 -18.77 -4.45 14.80
N ALA A 154 -19.13 -4.97 13.62
CA ALA A 154 -19.18 -6.40 13.36
C ALA A 154 -18.48 -6.81 12.06
N TRP A 155 -17.97 -8.04 12.05
CA TRP A 155 -17.43 -8.71 10.86
C TRP A 155 -18.53 -9.45 10.11
N ALA A 156 -18.54 -9.33 8.79
CA ALA A 156 -19.42 -10.08 7.91
C ALA A 156 -18.62 -10.95 6.95
N TYR A 157 -18.95 -12.23 6.88
CA TYR A 157 -18.35 -13.16 5.93
C TYR A 157 -18.86 -12.90 4.51
N ARG A 158 -17.96 -12.94 3.54
CA ARG A 158 -18.27 -12.98 2.10
C ARG A 158 -17.41 -14.04 1.42
N GLU A 159 -18.05 -14.81 0.56
CA GLU A 159 -17.35 -15.66 -0.39
C GLU A 159 -16.69 -14.79 -1.47
N CYS A 160 -15.49 -15.17 -1.90
CA CYS A 160 -14.75 -14.44 -2.91
C CYS A 160 -15.48 -14.47 -4.27
N GLY A 161 -15.99 -13.33 -4.72
CA GLY A 161 -16.74 -13.22 -5.97
C GLY A 161 -15.90 -12.93 -7.22
N TRP A 162 -14.56 -12.99 -7.14
CA TRP A 162 -13.72 -12.81 -8.33
C TRP A 162 -13.74 -14.05 -9.24
N ALA A 163 -13.53 -13.81 -10.54
CA ALA A 163 -13.85 -14.71 -11.67
C ALA A 163 -13.75 -16.23 -11.41
N ASN A 164 -14.79 -16.95 -11.87
CA ASN A 164 -14.93 -18.40 -11.96
C ASN A 164 -14.75 -19.23 -10.66
N GLY A 165 -14.71 -18.59 -9.49
CA GLY A 165 -14.55 -19.30 -8.21
C GLY A 165 -13.12 -19.70 -7.89
N ASP A 166 -12.16 -19.40 -8.77
CA ASP A 166 -10.74 -19.73 -8.58
C ASP A 166 -10.00 -18.72 -7.67
N GLY A 167 -10.68 -17.67 -7.19
CA GLY A 167 -10.12 -16.64 -6.33
C GLY A 167 -8.98 -15.86 -6.99
N VAL A 168 -8.37 -14.94 -6.24
CA VAL A 168 -7.10 -14.30 -6.65
C VAL A 168 -6.09 -14.43 -5.52
N THR A 169 -4.81 -14.41 -5.87
CA THR A 169 -3.71 -14.50 -4.93
C THR A 169 -3.26 -13.11 -4.51
N LEU A 170 -3.61 -12.72 -3.28
CA LEU A 170 -3.12 -11.49 -2.66
C LEU A 170 -1.91 -11.81 -1.81
N ARG A 171 -0.74 -11.41 -2.29
CA ARG A 171 0.46 -11.40 -1.45
C ARG A 171 0.35 -10.23 -0.51
N ASP A 172 1.04 -10.34 0.60
CA ASP A 172 1.10 -9.27 1.57
C ASP A 172 1.58 -7.98 0.89
N LYS A 173 2.64 -8.04 0.07
CA LYS A 173 3.21 -6.91 -0.70
C LYS A 173 2.34 -6.41 -1.87
N SER A 174 1.21 -7.07 -2.20
CA SER A 174 0.32 -6.65 -3.29
C SER A 174 -0.25 -5.26 -3.03
N SER A 175 -0.13 -4.38 -4.02
CA SER A 175 -0.67 -3.03 -3.96
C SER A 175 -2.20 -3.03 -3.99
N GLY A 176 -2.78 -2.00 -3.37
CA GLY A 176 -4.22 -1.80 -3.33
C GLY A 176 -4.56 -0.35 -3.06
N VAL A 177 -5.70 0.10 -3.57
CA VAL A 177 -6.19 1.47 -3.36
C VAL A 177 -7.72 1.49 -3.31
N TYR A 178 -8.26 2.23 -2.35
CA TYR A 178 -9.70 2.49 -2.28
C TYR A 178 -10.02 3.83 -2.92
N HIS A 179 -10.86 3.82 -3.95
CA HIS A 179 -11.20 5.01 -4.72
C HIS A 179 -12.63 4.93 -5.25
N ARG A 180 -13.40 6.02 -5.13
CA ARG A 180 -14.78 6.15 -5.65
C ARG A 180 -15.67 4.94 -5.29
N GLY A 181 -15.67 4.55 -4.02
CA GLY A 181 -16.53 3.48 -3.51
C GLY A 181 -16.06 2.05 -3.80
N ARG A 182 -14.86 1.87 -4.36
CA ARG A 182 -14.32 0.55 -4.74
C ARG A 182 -12.89 0.38 -4.28
N LEU A 183 -12.60 -0.80 -3.75
CA LEU A 183 -11.24 -1.26 -3.48
C LEU A 183 -10.70 -1.91 -4.75
N HIS A 184 -9.59 -1.40 -5.26
CA HIS A 184 -8.86 -1.94 -6.41
C HIS A 184 -7.58 -2.60 -5.91
N LEU A 185 -7.28 -3.80 -6.39
CA LEU A 185 -6.16 -4.63 -5.94
C LEU A 185 -5.37 -5.15 -7.13
N CYS A 186 -4.06 -5.26 -6.94
CA CYS A 186 -3.16 -5.89 -7.91
C CYS A 186 -2.71 -7.26 -7.38
N PRO A 187 -3.45 -8.34 -7.67
CA PRO A 187 -3.06 -9.69 -7.33
C PRO A 187 -1.95 -10.21 -8.27
N VAL A 188 -1.51 -11.45 -8.04
CA VAL A 188 -0.47 -12.10 -8.85
C VAL A 188 -0.99 -12.39 -10.27
N GLU A 189 -2.24 -12.81 -10.39
CA GLU A 189 -2.93 -13.17 -11.64
C GLU A 189 -2.96 -12.02 -12.66
N PRO A 190 -3.21 -12.26 -13.96
CA PRO A 190 -3.22 -11.25 -15.04
C PRO A 190 -4.43 -10.32 -15.02
N VAL A 191 -4.95 -10.05 -13.84
CA VAL A 191 -6.13 -9.23 -13.61
C VAL A 191 -5.85 -8.19 -12.56
N ILE A 192 -6.58 -7.09 -12.65
CA ILE A 192 -6.81 -6.13 -11.59
C ILE A 192 -8.15 -6.51 -10.97
N ALA A 193 -8.11 -6.86 -9.70
CA ALA A 193 -9.28 -7.25 -8.93
C ALA A 193 -9.91 -6.00 -8.33
N SER A 194 -11.23 -5.95 -8.28
CA SER A 194 -11.97 -4.83 -7.70
C SER A 194 -13.20 -5.31 -6.96
N VAL A 195 -13.50 -4.70 -5.84
CA VAL A 195 -14.67 -5.01 -5.02
C VAL A 195 -15.28 -3.71 -4.51
N ASP A 196 -16.61 -3.63 -4.46
CA ASP A 196 -17.28 -2.49 -3.84
C ASP A 196 -17.12 -2.48 -2.31
N ARG A 197 -17.42 -1.34 -1.69
CA ARG A 197 -17.26 -1.13 -0.24
C ARG A 197 -17.83 -2.25 0.64
N ASP A 198 -18.97 -2.83 0.27
CA ASP A 198 -19.68 -3.80 1.12
C ASP A 198 -19.52 -5.25 0.66
N GLY A 199 -18.61 -5.53 -0.29
CA GLY A 199 -18.34 -6.87 -0.78
C GLY A 199 -19.49 -7.52 -1.55
N ARG A 200 -20.34 -6.72 -2.19
CA ARG A 200 -21.51 -7.18 -2.97
C ARG A 200 -21.20 -7.32 -4.45
N ARG A 201 -20.33 -6.48 -5.00
CA ARG A 201 -20.00 -6.48 -6.42
C ARG A 201 -18.50 -6.60 -6.67
N TRP A 202 -18.13 -7.75 -7.21
CA TRP A 202 -16.76 -8.15 -7.51
C TRP A 202 -16.55 -8.09 -9.02
N ILE A 203 -15.44 -7.51 -9.45
CA ILE A 203 -15.08 -7.40 -10.86
C ILE A 203 -13.59 -7.66 -11.01
N THR A 204 -13.22 -8.46 -12.00
CA THR A 204 -11.86 -8.56 -12.51
C THR A 204 -11.78 -7.88 -13.87
N THR A 205 -10.70 -7.16 -14.13
CA THR A 205 -10.37 -6.64 -15.46
C THR A 205 -8.95 -7.04 -15.80
N PRO A 206 -8.64 -7.42 -17.05
CA PRO A 206 -7.27 -7.74 -17.44
C PRO A 206 -6.30 -6.61 -17.08
N LYS A 207 -5.07 -6.96 -16.64
CA LYS A 207 -3.97 -6.01 -16.54
C LYS A 207 -3.67 -5.50 -17.95
N PRO A 208 -3.45 -4.19 -18.15
CA PRO A 208 -3.02 -3.69 -19.45
C PRO A 208 -1.59 -4.18 -19.74
N SER A 209 -1.36 -4.56 -20.98
CA SER A 209 -0.07 -5.03 -21.50
C SER A 209 0.33 -4.21 -22.72
N ASP A 210 1.63 -4.17 -23.00
CA ASP A 210 2.16 -3.58 -24.23
C ASP A 210 1.70 -4.46 -25.42
N PRO A 211 1.26 -3.91 -26.57
CA PRO A 211 0.88 -4.71 -27.74
C PRO A 211 1.96 -5.69 -28.24
N GLY A 212 3.23 -5.45 -27.90
CA GLY A 212 4.35 -6.36 -28.21
C GLY A 212 4.60 -7.46 -27.16
N ASP A 213 3.80 -7.51 -26.10
CA ASP A 213 3.88 -8.50 -25.02
C ASP A 213 2.99 -9.70 -25.37
N ASP A 214 3.58 -10.78 -25.86
CA ASP A 214 2.89 -11.99 -26.32
C ASP A 214 2.59 -13.00 -25.18
N GLY A 215 3.00 -12.69 -23.94
CA GLY A 215 2.75 -13.49 -22.75
C GLY A 215 3.41 -14.88 -22.76
N PHE A 216 4.43 -15.08 -23.61
CA PHE A 216 5.03 -16.38 -23.89
C PHE A 216 5.86 -16.95 -22.72
N LEU A 217 6.38 -16.11 -21.81
CA LEU A 217 7.23 -16.56 -20.69
C LEU A 217 6.50 -16.75 -19.35
N GLY A 218 5.15 -16.76 -19.37
CA GLY A 218 4.37 -17.45 -18.35
C GLY A 218 3.99 -16.63 -17.12
N GLY A 219 3.79 -15.32 -17.25
CA GLY A 219 2.97 -14.59 -16.28
C GLY A 219 2.97 -13.08 -16.50
N PRO A 220 1.85 -12.39 -16.22
CA PRO A 220 1.80 -10.93 -16.27
C PRO A 220 2.86 -10.33 -15.34
N PRO A 221 3.55 -9.26 -15.74
CA PRO A 221 4.50 -8.61 -14.87
C PRO A 221 3.83 -8.11 -13.58
N ALA A 222 4.56 -8.22 -12.47
CA ALA A 222 4.14 -7.64 -11.21
C ALA A 222 3.87 -6.14 -11.40
N GLY A 223 2.77 -5.66 -10.83
CA GLY A 223 2.33 -4.28 -11.03
C GLY A 223 2.02 -3.56 -9.73
N HIS A 224 1.96 -2.23 -9.82
CA HIS A 224 1.55 -1.37 -8.74
C HIS A 224 0.28 -0.60 -9.14
N ILE A 225 -0.76 -0.66 -8.31
CA ILE A 225 -1.99 0.13 -8.48
C ILE A 225 -2.03 1.26 -7.46
N GLY A 226 -2.37 2.46 -7.92
CA GLY A 226 -2.50 3.64 -7.08
C GLY A 226 -3.49 4.64 -7.67
N VAL A 227 -3.58 5.81 -7.06
CA VAL A 227 -4.42 6.91 -7.53
C VAL A 227 -3.56 8.16 -7.63
N SER A 228 -3.69 8.85 -8.77
CA SER A 228 -3.14 10.19 -8.97
C SER A 228 -4.18 11.05 -9.69
N ARG A 229 -4.31 12.31 -9.29
CA ARG A 229 -5.24 13.31 -9.83
C ARG A 229 -6.68 12.79 -9.93
N GLY A 230 -7.09 12.02 -8.92
CA GLY A 230 -8.43 11.43 -8.84
C GLY A 230 -8.72 10.36 -9.90
N ARG A 231 -7.68 9.75 -10.48
CA ARG A 231 -7.77 8.65 -11.45
C ARG A 231 -6.95 7.46 -10.99
N VAL A 232 -7.46 6.26 -11.24
CA VAL A 232 -6.75 5.01 -10.92
C VAL A 232 -5.67 4.79 -11.96
N GLN A 233 -4.45 4.56 -11.50
CA GLN A 233 -3.29 4.29 -12.34
C GLN A 233 -2.69 2.93 -12.02
N PHE A 234 -2.16 2.28 -13.04
CA PHE A 234 -1.48 1.00 -12.96
C PHE A 234 -0.10 1.11 -13.60
N LEU A 235 0.91 0.67 -12.87
CA LEU A 235 2.29 0.67 -13.29
C LEU A 235 2.78 -0.76 -13.42
N ASN A 236 3.40 -1.08 -14.55
CA ASN A 236 4.02 -2.36 -14.79
C ASN A 236 5.28 -2.21 -15.64
N THR A 237 6.20 -3.15 -15.49
CA THR A 237 7.33 -3.32 -16.41
C THR A 237 6.95 -4.37 -17.45
N PRO A 238 7.03 -4.12 -18.77
CA PRO A 238 6.78 -5.15 -19.78
C PRO A 238 7.67 -6.38 -19.59
N GLU A 239 7.17 -7.57 -19.94
CA GLU A 239 7.85 -8.86 -19.75
C GLU A 239 9.26 -8.87 -20.37
N TYR A 240 9.39 -8.32 -21.58
CA TYR A 240 10.66 -8.26 -22.32
C TYR A 240 11.52 -7.03 -22.04
N ASN A 241 11.05 -6.11 -21.20
CA ASN A 241 11.77 -4.87 -20.91
C ASN A 241 11.60 -4.45 -19.45
N HIS A 242 12.34 -5.12 -18.58
CA HIS A 242 12.44 -4.76 -17.16
C HIS A 242 13.07 -3.37 -16.90
N LEU A 243 13.60 -2.72 -17.95
CA LEU A 243 14.22 -1.40 -17.87
C LEU A 243 13.23 -0.28 -18.22
N LYS A 244 11.98 -0.61 -18.57
CA LYS A 244 10.94 0.38 -18.84
C LYS A 244 9.74 0.09 -17.96
N MET A 245 9.19 1.13 -17.34
CA MET A 245 7.91 1.03 -16.63
C MET A 245 6.84 1.81 -17.38
N CYS A 246 5.77 1.14 -17.76
CA CYS A 246 4.62 1.75 -18.41
C CYS A 246 3.61 2.20 -17.35
N VAL A 247 3.06 3.39 -17.56
CA VAL A 247 2.04 3.98 -16.69
C VAL A 247 0.72 4.02 -17.46
N TRP A 248 -0.27 3.33 -16.93
CA TRP A 248 -1.60 3.23 -17.48
C TRP A 248 -2.58 3.97 -16.59
N GLU A 249 -3.51 4.69 -17.19
CA GLU A 249 -4.59 5.37 -16.49
C GLU A 249 -5.93 4.78 -16.89
N ARG A 250 -6.83 4.61 -15.91
CA ARG A 250 -8.18 4.12 -16.17
C ARG A 250 -9.08 5.28 -16.57
N ASP A 251 -9.45 5.34 -17.85
CA ASP A 251 -10.36 6.34 -18.41
C ASP A 251 -11.63 5.68 -18.96
N THR A 252 -12.80 6.15 -18.52
CA THR A 252 -14.13 5.62 -18.92
C THR A 252 -14.27 4.08 -18.92
N GLY A 253 -13.49 3.39 -18.08
CA GLY A 253 -13.51 1.93 -17.95
C GLY A 253 -12.47 1.18 -18.76
N ARG A 254 -11.70 1.86 -19.63
CA ARG A 254 -10.57 1.30 -20.39
C ARG A 254 -9.24 1.78 -19.80
N TRP A 255 -8.19 0.98 -20.00
CA TRP A 255 -6.82 1.38 -19.69
C TRP A 255 -6.22 2.11 -20.88
N VAL A 256 -5.64 3.28 -20.62
CA VAL A 256 -4.99 4.11 -21.63
C VAL A 256 -3.53 4.32 -21.21
N PRO A 257 -2.54 4.01 -22.07
CA PRO A 257 -1.14 4.29 -21.74
C PRO A 257 -0.92 5.80 -21.70
N LYS A 258 -0.17 6.28 -20.70
CA LYS A 258 0.08 7.72 -20.49
C LYS A 258 1.56 8.07 -20.56
N HIS A 259 2.38 7.37 -19.79
CA HIS A 259 3.80 7.67 -19.66
C HIS A 259 4.62 6.39 -19.71
N SER A 260 5.91 6.54 -19.96
CA SER A 260 6.90 5.49 -19.81
C SER A 260 8.08 6.05 -19.05
N ILE A 261 8.52 5.33 -18.02
CA ILE A 261 9.68 5.69 -17.21
C ILE A 261 10.82 4.78 -17.64
N ASP A 262 11.96 5.38 -17.99
CA ASP A 262 13.19 4.62 -18.20
C ASP A 262 13.82 4.31 -16.84
N LEU A 263 13.86 3.03 -16.49
CA LEU A 263 14.42 2.56 -15.23
C LEU A 263 15.95 2.43 -15.29
N ARG A 264 16.61 2.56 -16.46
CA ARG A 264 18.08 2.48 -16.55
C ARG A 264 18.76 3.54 -15.70
N GLU A 265 18.20 4.74 -15.67
CA GLU A 265 18.71 5.85 -14.87
C GLU A 265 18.44 5.64 -13.38
N LEU A 266 17.37 4.89 -13.05
CA LEU A 266 17.00 4.49 -11.69
C LEU A 266 17.67 3.19 -11.21
N LEU A 267 18.38 2.45 -12.06
CA LEU A 267 19.05 1.21 -11.71
C LEU A 267 20.55 1.45 -11.67
N VAL A 268 21.07 1.81 -10.50
CA VAL A 268 22.52 2.01 -10.31
C VAL A 268 23.29 0.68 -10.47
N THR A 269 22.67 -0.45 -10.11
CA THR A 269 23.24 -1.79 -10.29
C THR A 269 22.13 -2.82 -10.54
N TRP A 270 22.30 -3.68 -11.54
CA TRP A 270 21.51 -4.91 -11.72
C TRP A 270 22.05 -5.96 -10.75
N ASP A 271 21.21 -6.47 -9.84
CA ASP A 271 21.60 -7.59 -8.98
C ASP A 271 21.17 -8.91 -9.64
N HIS A 272 22.17 -9.73 -9.99
CA HIS A 272 21.97 -11.04 -10.59
C HIS A 272 21.31 -12.06 -9.63
N GLN A 273 21.28 -11.80 -8.31
CA GLN A 273 20.66 -12.66 -7.30
C GLN A 273 19.21 -12.27 -6.94
N LEU A 274 18.85 -10.98 -7.01
CA LEU A 274 17.56 -10.44 -6.54
C LEU A 274 16.66 -9.82 -7.63
N GLY A 275 17.18 -9.63 -8.85
CA GLY A 275 16.45 -9.00 -9.95
C GLY A 275 16.51 -7.46 -9.92
N LEU A 276 15.39 -6.78 -10.19
CA LEU A 276 15.31 -5.32 -10.14
C LEU A 276 15.56 -4.81 -8.72
N ASN A 277 16.63 -4.04 -8.52
CA ASN A 277 16.98 -3.34 -7.27
C ASN A 277 16.06 -2.14 -6.95
N CYS A 278 14.82 -2.16 -7.42
CA CYS A 278 13.90 -1.05 -7.37
C CYS A 278 12.46 -1.54 -7.13
N ARG A 279 11.79 -0.99 -6.11
CA ARG A 279 10.38 -1.28 -5.78
C ARG A 279 9.55 -0.02 -5.84
N VAL A 280 8.42 -0.06 -6.55
CA VAL A 280 7.42 1.02 -6.52
C VAL A 280 6.83 1.12 -5.12
N LEU A 281 7.00 2.29 -4.52
CA LEU A 281 6.44 2.60 -3.22
C LEU A 281 5.01 3.14 -3.34
N GLY A 282 4.79 4.05 -4.27
CA GLY A 282 3.47 4.62 -4.54
C GLY A 282 3.51 5.77 -5.53
N ILE A 283 2.32 6.27 -5.84
CA ILE A 283 2.11 7.35 -6.80
C ILE A 283 1.68 8.60 -6.03
N HIS A 284 2.25 9.75 -6.36
CA HIS A 284 1.86 11.01 -5.75
C HIS A 284 0.37 11.29 -6.02
N PRO A 285 -0.42 11.67 -4.98
CA PRO A 285 -1.86 11.86 -5.13
C PRO A 285 -2.25 12.97 -6.12
N ASP A 286 -1.50 14.08 -6.18
CA ASP A 286 -1.85 15.22 -7.07
C ASP A 286 -0.88 15.47 -8.25
N ARG A 287 0.33 14.92 -8.20
CA ARG A 287 1.39 15.17 -9.20
C ARG A 287 1.68 13.91 -9.99
N GLY A 288 2.20 14.08 -11.21
CA GLY A 288 2.72 13.00 -12.03
C GLY A 288 4.05 12.47 -11.51
N VAL A 289 4.17 12.15 -10.22
CA VAL A 289 5.41 11.69 -9.58
C VAL A 289 5.22 10.28 -9.03
N VAL A 290 6.19 9.41 -9.25
CA VAL A 290 6.24 8.05 -8.69
C VAL A 290 7.41 7.95 -7.73
N TYR A 291 7.19 7.29 -6.60
CA TYR A 291 8.19 7.06 -5.59
C TYR A 291 8.69 5.61 -5.64
N PHE A 292 9.99 5.45 -5.54
CA PHE A 292 10.69 4.18 -5.58
C PHE A 292 11.59 4.01 -4.36
N LEU A 293 11.73 2.76 -3.91
CA LEU A 293 12.82 2.35 -3.01
C LEU A 293 13.89 1.65 -3.83
N GLN A 294 15.12 2.14 -3.74
CA GLN A 294 16.26 1.74 -4.57
C GLN A 294 17.41 1.18 -3.73
N GLY A 295 17.93 0.03 -4.12
CA GLY A 295 19.16 -0.59 -3.60
C GLY A 295 19.09 -1.08 -2.15
N GLU A 296 20.21 -1.64 -1.67
CA GLU A 296 20.33 -2.23 -0.32
C GLU A 296 20.18 -1.22 0.83
N ARG A 297 20.55 0.04 0.58
CA ARG A 297 20.41 1.14 1.56
C ARG A 297 19.03 1.79 1.57
N SER A 298 18.06 1.21 0.85
CA SER A 298 16.68 1.69 0.75
C SER A 298 16.61 3.20 0.47
N LYS A 299 17.18 3.65 -0.65
CA LYS A 299 17.10 5.06 -1.05
C LYS A 299 15.69 5.35 -1.57
N LEU A 300 15.06 6.40 -1.04
CA LEU A 300 13.80 6.89 -1.57
C LEU A 300 14.06 7.81 -2.75
N VAL A 301 13.54 7.45 -3.92
CA VAL A 301 13.73 8.20 -5.16
C VAL A 301 12.38 8.66 -5.68
N SER A 302 12.25 9.94 -6.04
CA SER A 302 11.11 10.46 -6.80
C SER A 302 11.44 10.61 -8.26
N CYS A 303 10.57 10.11 -9.13
CA CYS A 303 10.64 10.30 -10.57
C CYS A 303 9.42 11.08 -11.06
N ASP A 304 9.67 12.20 -11.74
CA ASP A 304 8.63 12.98 -12.42
C ASP A 304 8.36 12.37 -13.81
N MET A 305 7.15 11.84 -13.98
CA MET A 305 6.68 11.16 -15.19
C MET A 305 6.48 12.11 -16.38
N GLU A 306 6.28 13.41 -16.14
CA GLU A 306 6.03 14.41 -17.19
C GLU A 306 7.33 14.99 -17.72
N ARG A 307 8.32 15.16 -16.84
CA ARG A 307 9.63 15.70 -17.21
C ARG A 307 10.61 14.66 -17.71
N GLY A 308 10.32 13.37 -17.51
CA GLY A 308 11.25 12.28 -17.84
C GLY A 308 12.55 12.42 -17.05
N ASP A 309 12.43 12.85 -15.79
CA ASP A 309 13.58 13.16 -14.94
C ASP A 309 14.29 11.89 -14.46
N GLN A 310 15.61 11.97 -14.25
CA GLN A 310 16.51 10.84 -13.94
C GLN A 310 16.27 10.24 -12.54
N GLY A 311 15.26 10.72 -11.82
CA GLY A 311 14.99 10.38 -10.44
C GLY A 311 15.85 11.20 -9.48
N SER A 312 15.22 11.87 -8.53
CA SER A 312 15.90 12.59 -7.45
C SER A 312 15.83 11.78 -6.15
N VAL A 313 16.98 11.57 -5.52
CA VAL A 313 17.04 10.93 -4.19
C VAL A 313 16.51 11.94 -3.17
N ILE A 314 15.47 11.52 -2.45
CA ILE A 314 14.78 12.30 -1.43
C ILE A 314 15.40 12.05 -0.05
N CYS A 315 15.64 10.79 0.27
CA CYS A 315 16.06 10.35 1.59
C CYS A 315 16.80 9.01 1.47
N GLU A 316 17.75 8.78 2.36
CA GLU A 316 18.40 7.47 2.51
C GLU A 316 18.04 6.92 3.89
N PHE A 317 17.37 5.76 3.93
CA PHE A 317 16.86 5.19 5.17
C PHE A 317 17.89 4.35 5.95
N GLY A 318 19.16 4.34 5.53
CA GLY A 318 20.22 3.53 6.15
C GLY A 318 20.07 2.03 5.90
N TYR A 319 20.99 1.23 6.43
CA TYR A 319 20.89 -0.24 6.40
C TYR A 319 19.74 -0.71 7.31
N ASP A 320 19.17 -1.87 6.98
CA ASP A 320 18.17 -2.64 7.75
C ASP A 320 16.70 -2.24 7.66
N ASN A 321 16.32 -1.14 7.00
CA ASN A 321 14.90 -0.80 6.88
C ASN A 321 14.22 -1.50 5.68
N TYR A 322 13.84 -2.78 5.88
CA TYR A 322 12.87 -3.53 5.06
C TYR A 322 11.36 -3.41 5.45
N PRO A 323 10.86 -2.37 6.16
CA PRO A 323 9.45 -2.32 6.54
C PRO A 323 8.56 -1.77 5.41
N PRO A 324 7.23 -1.96 5.50
CA PRO A 324 6.28 -1.34 4.60
C PRO A 324 6.28 0.18 4.80
N TYR A 325 6.78 0.90 3.80
CA TYR A 325 6.61 2.35 3.68
C TYR A 325 5.25 2.63 3.03
N VAL A 326 4.60 3.71 3.44
CA VAL A 326 3.35 4.18 2.83
C VAL A 326 3.39 5.69 2.65
N LEU A 327 2.85 6.16 1.53
CA LEU A 327 2.63 7.60 1.31
C LEU A 327 1.56 8.09 2.29
N TYR A 328 1.83 9.21 2.96
CA TYR A 328 0.92 9.77 3.95
C TYR A 328 0.45 11.17 3.58
N THR A 329 -0.87 11.31 3.55
CA THR A 329 -1.57 12.55 3.25
C THR A 329 -2.54 12.82 4.39
N PRO A 330 -2.23 13.77 5.29
CA PRO A 330 -2.99 13.97 6.53
C PRO A 330 -4.47 14.24 6.29
N SER A 331 -5.32 13.70 7.17
CA SER A 331 -6.74 14.05 7.24
C SER A 331 -7.05 14.70 8.59
N PHE A 332 -7.21 16.02 8.59
CA PHE A 332 -7.57 16.76 9.82
C PHE A 332 -9.07 16.69 10.17
N ALA A 333 -9.86 16.03 9.34
CA ALA A 333 -11.26 15.76 9.65
C ALA A 333 -11.36 14.60 10.64
N ARG A 334 -12.08 14.81 11.74
CA ARG A 334 -12.43 13.73 12.67
C ARG A 334 -13.30 12.69 11.99
N SER A 335 -12.95 11.43 12.20
CA SER A 335 -13.47 10.33 11.39
C SER A 335 -14.07 9.20 12.19
N PHE A 336 -13.81 9.11 13.51
CA PHE A 336 -14.46 8.14 14.37
C PHE A 336 -15.63 8.79 15.11
N GLU A 337 -16.78 8.11 15.13
CA GLU A 337 -17.88 8.50 16.01
C GLU A 337 -17.51 8.07 17.44
N GLY A 338 -17.58 9.02 18.38
CA GLY A 338 -17.26 8.80 19.79
C GLY A 338 -18.44 8.23 20.58
#